data_AF-A0A6B3H5M6-F1
#
_entry.id   AF-A0A6B3H5M6-F1
#
_cell.length_a   1.000
_cell.length_b   1.000
_cell.length_c   1.000
_cell.angle_alpha   90.00
_cell.angle_beta   90.00
_cell.angle_gamma   90.00
#
_symmetry.space_group_name_H-M   'P 1'
#
loop_
_entity.id
_entity.type
_entity.pdbx_description
1 polymer ?
#
loop_
_entity_poly.entity_id
_entity_poly.type
_entity_poly.pdbx_seq_one_letter_code
_entity_poly.pdbx_strand_id
1 'polypeptide(L)' 'MPERENSTREPVVSLRGATATLGARPVLRGVDLAVHRGEVVALLGANGSG' A
#
# COMPACT_ATOMS: atom_id res chain seq x y z
N MET A 1 23.49 17.29 -11.93
CA MET A 1 22.64 17.06 -10.74
C MET A 1 21.18 17.35 -11.11
N PRO A 2 20.45 16.48 -11.83
CA PRO A 2 18.98 16.50 -11.86
C PRO A 2 18.50 15.68 -10.63
N GLU A 3 17.36 15.85 -9.97
CA GLU A 3 16.04 16.31 -10.38
C GLU A 3 15.25 16.54 -9.08
N ARG A 4 15.08 17.79 -8.63
CA ARG A 4 14.34 18.13 -7.39
C ARG A 4 12.88 18.47 -7.69
N GLU A 5 12.24 17.71 -8.57
CA GLU A 5 10.84 17.99 -8.99
C GLU A 5 9.87 16.83 -8.70
N ASN A 6 10.35 15.63 -8.32
CA ASN A 6 9.47 14.47 -8.20
C ASN A 6 8.99 14.12 -6.78
N SER A 7 9.26 14.96 -5.78
CA SER A 7 8.92 14.71 -4.36
C SER A 7 7.41 14.51 -4.10
N THR A 8 6.55 15.05 -4.97
CA THR A 8 5.08 14.89 -4.90
C THR A 8 4.58 13.69 -5.69
N ARG A 9 5.34 13.21 -6.68
CA ARG A 9 5.00 12.04 -7.51
C ARG A 9 5.59 10.74 -6.99
N GLU A 10 6.64 10.80 -6.18
CA GLU A 10 7.20 9.61 -5.56
C GLU A 10 6.29 9.16 -4.40
N PRO A 11 5.77 7.92 -4.44
CA PRO A 11 4.91 7.42 -3.38
C PRO A 11 5.68 7.36 -2.06
N VAL A 12 5.06 7.86 -0.99
CA VAL A 12 5.61 7.79 0.37
C VAL A 12 5.45 6.39 0.98
N VAL A 13 4.47 5.62 0.50
CA VAL A 13 4.31 4.20 0.80
C VAL A 13 4.15 3.46 -0.52
N SER A 14 4.94 2.42 -0.76
CA SER A 14 4.75 1.53 -1.90
C SER A 14 4.83 0.07 -1.47
N LEU A 15 3.88 -0.72 -1.96
CA LEU A 15 3.74 -2.15 -1.74
C LEU A 15 3.52 -2.79 -3.11
N ARG A 16 4.20 -3.90 -3.36
CA ARG A 16 3.98 -4.72 -4.56
C ARG A 16 3.84 -6.18 -4.15
N GLY A 17 2.79 -6.85 -4.62
CA GLY A 17 2.50 -8.25 -4.32
C GLY A 17 2.37 -8.55 -2.83
N ALA A 18 1.92 -7.59 -2.02
CA ALA A 18 1.87 -7.73 -0.58
C ALA A 18 0.92 -8.86 -0.16
N THR A 19 1.45 -9.81 0.62
CA THR A 19 0.70 -10.89 1.24
C THR A 19 0.85 -10.81 2.74
N ALA A 20 -0.21 -11.12 3.48
CA ALA A 20 -0.15 -11.22 4.93
C ALA A 20 -1.01 -12.37 5.41
N THR A 21 -0.58 -13.01 6.49
CA THR A 21 -1.27 -14.15 7.10
C THR A 21 -1.39 -13.89 8.59
N LEU A 22 -2.59 -14.04 9.13
CA LEU A 22 -2.84 -13.96 10.56
C LEU A 22 -3.11 -15.38 11.10
N GLY A 23 -2.12 -15.92 11.81
CA GLY A 23 -2.09 -17.34 12.18
C GLY A 23 -1.95 -18.23 10.94
N ALA A 24 -2.94 -19.09 10.71
CA ALA A 24 -2.99 -19.96 9.52
C ALA A 24 -3.85 -19.38 8.37
N ARG A 25 -4.43 -18.18 8.52
CA ARG A 25 -5.38 -17.61 7.56
C ARG A 25 -4.72 -16.50 6.71
N PRO A 26 -4.67 -16.65 5.37
CA PRO A 26 -4.16 -15.58 4.51
C PRO A 26 -5.19 -14.44 4.45
N VAL A 27 -4.78 -13.25 4.91
CA VAL A 27 -5.59 -12.03 5.02
C VAL A 27 -5.28 -11.00 3.92
N LEU A 28 -4.07 -11.02 3.36
CA LEU A 28 -3.73 -10.24 2.16
C LEU A 28 -3.17 -11.19 1.09
N ARG A 29 -3.59 -11.00 -0.16
CA ARG A 29 -3.22 -11.87 -1.29
C ARG A 29 -2.74 -11.03 -2.49
N GLY A 30 -1.45 -10.70 -2.51
CA GLY A 30 -0.80 -10.11 -3.68
C GLY A 30 -1.30 -8.69 -3.99
N VAL A 31 -1.35 -7.81 -2.99
CA VAL A 31 -1.85 -6.44 -3.16
C VAL A 31 -0.74 -5.48 -3.55
N ASP A 32 -0.99 -4.70 -4.59
CA ASP A 32 -0.18 -3.55 -4.98
C ASP A 32 -0.83 -2.27 -4.42
N LEU A 33 -0.07 -1.46 -3.70
CA LEU A 33 -0.55 -0.18 -3.15
C LEU A 33 0.54 0.88 -3.29
N ALA A 34 0.19 2.07 -3.75
CA ALA A 34 1.04 3.24 -3.73
C ALA A 34 0.27 4.39 -3.10
N VAL A 35 0.82 5.00 -2.06
CA VAL A 35 0.24 6.17 -1.39
C VAL A 35 1.19 7.34 -1.59
N HIS A 36 0.67 8.44 -2.13
CA HIS A 36 1.44 9.66 -2.37
C HIS A 36 1.31 10.64 -1.20
N ARG A 37 2.19 11.64 -1.18
CA ARG A 37 2.21 12.63 -0.11
C ARG A 37 0.92 13.46 -0.15
N GLY A 38 0.18 13.50 0.97
CA GLY A 38 -1.11 14.19 1.07
C GLY A 38 -2.32 13.34 0.64
N GLU A 39 -2.10 12.09 0.25
CA GLU A 39 -3.16 11.13 -0.08
C GLU A 39 -3.60 10.35 1.16
N VAL A 40 -4.91 10.14 1.31
CA VAL A 40 -5.50 9.31 2.36
C VAL A 40 -6.23 8.16 1.69
N VAL A 41 -5.73 6.94 1.89
CA VAL A 41 -6.31 5.71 1.34
C VAL A 41 -6.98 4.93 2.46
N ALA A 42 -8.26 4.60 2.29
CA ALA A 42 -8.98 3.70 3.18
C ALA A 42 -9.05 2.31 2.57
N LEU A 43 -8.52 1.31 3.27
CA LEU A 43 -8.73 -0.11 2.94
C LEU A 43 -9.99 -0.57 3.67
N LEU A 44 -11.07 -0.78 2.91
CA LEU A 44 -12.32 -1.35 3.45
C LEU A 44 -12.42 -2.82 3.09
N GLY A 45 -12.78 -3.61 4.09
CA GLY A 45 -13.13 -5.01 3.92
C GLY A 45 -14.15 -5.44 4.97
N ALA A 46 -14.84 -6.55 4.70
CA ALA A 46 -15.77 -7.13 5.67
C ALA A 46 -15.01 -7.52 6.96
N ASN A 47 -15.69 -7.55 8.10
CA ASN A 47 -15.05 -7.95 9.36
C ASN A 47 -14.30 -9.29 9.21
N GLY A 48 -12.98 -9.26 9.39
CA GLY A 48 -12.11 -10.42 9.24
C GLY A 48 -11.57 -10.69 7.83
N SER A 49 -11.72 -9.75 6.88
CA SER A 49 -11.16 -9.87 5.52
C SER A 49 -9.65 -9.82 5.46
N GLY A 50 -9.02 -9.21 6.48
CA GLY A 50 -7.72 -8.57 6.30
C GLY A 50 -7.89 -7.10 6.00
#